data_AF-A0A3A9SYW3-F1
#
_entry.id   AF-A0A3A9SYW3-F1
#
_cell.length_a   1.000
_cell.length_b   1.000
_cell.length_c   1.000
_cell.angle_alpha   90.00
_cell.angle_beta   90.00
_cell.angle_gamma   90.00
#
_symmetry.space_group_name_H-M   'P 1'
#
loop_
_entity.id
_entity.type
_entity.pdbx_description
1 polymer ?
#
loop_
_entity_poly.entity_id
_entity_poly.type
_entity_poly.pdbx_seq_one_letter_code
_entity_poly.pdbx_strand_id
1 'polypeptide(L)'
;MKKNIKMIYGLVLALLVFLAAPAMQTYAYSEIPDCFDFEDCVISIPAGGTHKMWLAAEYDYTYFVEGATSDATYLECNYKRDSGYVTFHIGADEQGKNVFFHFYVRDDRRPDQDLHDCVEIYVQNIQPVTLSLQTPIAGKKVGTLVKQPNKTALLSNDQGVPMASFSLTRGNGRMAEFQIKGIENNGANYFSVVTGYDFASPLISGSDKEVMLANGYAGVCVNGKFVNWP
;
A
#
# COMPACT_ATOMS: atom_id res chain seq x y z
N MET A 1 9.86 59.16 9.96
CA MET A 1 8.40 58.86 10.01
C MET A 1 7.80 58.38 8.69
N LYS A 2 8.03 59.03 7.53
CA LYS A 2 7.35 58.66 6.26
C LYS A 2 7.67 57.26 5.70
N LYS A 3 8.82 56.67 6.03
CA LYS A 3 9.25 55.33 5.52
C LYS A 3 8.59 54.17 6.29
N ASN A 4 8.49 54.30 7.61
CA ASN A 4 7.93 53.25 8.47
C ASN A 4 6.41 53.11 8.28
N ILE A 5 5.72 54.23 8.02
CA ILE A 5 4.27 54.23 7.76
C ILE A 5 3.94 53.50 6.44
N LYS A 6 4.72 53.72 5.37
CA LYS A 6 4.54 53.01 4.08
C LYS A 6 4.77 51.50 4.21
N MET A 7 5.73 51.10 5.04
CA MET A 7 6.02 49.68 5.31
C MET A 7 4.85 48.99 6.02
N ILE A 8 4.24 49.69 6.99
CA ILE A 8 3.07 49.18 7.71
C ILE A 8 1.87 49.03 6.78
N TYR A 9 1.58 50.04 5.95
CA TYR A 9 0.48 49.92 4.98
C TYR A 9 0.71 48.81 3.95
N GLY A 10 1.96 48.61 3.49
CA GLY A 10 2.30 47.51 2.59
C GLY A 10 2.08 46.14 3.23
N LEU A 11 2.46 45.98 4.50
CA LEU A 11 2.24 44.74 5.27
C LEU A 11 0.75 44.47 5.51
N VAL A 12 -0.03 45.50 5.86
CA VAL A 12 -1.47 45.36 6.09
C VAL A 12 -2.20 45.02 4.78
N LEU A 13 -1.80 45.62 3.66
CA LEU A 13 -2.40 45.32 2.35
C LEU A 13 -2.05 43.90 1.89
N ALA A 14 -0.81 43.46 2.08
CA ALA A 14 -0.39 42.09 1.76
C ALA A 14 -1.14 41.05 2.60
N LEU A 15 -1.37 41.35 3.89
CA LEU A 15 -2.15 40.49 4.78
C LEU A 15 -3.62 40.41 4.33
N LEU A 16 -4.22 41.54 3.93
CA LEU A 16 -5.59 41.57 3.40
C LEU A 16 -5.73 40.78 2.10
N VAL A 17 -4.75 40.84 1.20
CA VAL A 17 -4.74 40.03 -0.03
C VAL A 17 -4.60 38.53 0.29
N PHE A 18 -3.79 38.16 1.28
CA PHE A 18 -3.66 36.77 1.73
C PHE A 18 -4.95 36.24 2.38
N LEU A 19 -5.66 37.07 3.14
CA LEU A 19 -6.93 36.70 3.77
C LEU A 19 -8.11 36.68 2.78
N ALA A 20 -8.01 37.44 1.68
CA ALA A 20 -9.04 37.50 0.62
C ALA A 20 -8.80 36.49 -0.51
N ALA A 21 -7.69 35.73 -0.49
CA ALA A 21 -7.49 34.64 -1.43
C ALA A 21 -8.56 33.56 -1.15
N PRO A 22 -9.49 33.28 -2.08
CA PRO A 22 -10.40 32.18 -1.91
C PRO A 22 -9.56 30.90 -1.78
N ALA A 23 -9.87 30.08 -0.77
CA ALA A 23 -9.43 28.70 -0.76
C ALA A 23 -10.08 28.02 -1.96
N MET A 24 -9.43 28.08 -3.13
CA MET A 24 -9.90 27.44 -4.35
C MET A 24 -9.82 25.93 -4.11
N GLN A 25 -10.94 25.35 -3.69
CA GLN A 25 -11.15 23.92 -3.79
C GLN A 25 -11.34 23.60 -5.27
N THR A 26 -10.31 23.01 -5.88
CA THR A 26 -10.40 22.42 -7.21
C THR A 26 -11.05 21.05 -7.05
N TYR A 27 -12.26 20.88 -7.58
CA TYR A 27 -12.89 19.57 -7.68
C TYR A 27 -12.21 18.80 -8.82
N ALA A 28 -11.89 17.53 -8.57
CA ALA A 28 -11.42 16.64 -9.63
C ALA A 28 -12.66 16.17 -10.39
N TYR A 29 -12.80 16.62 -11.64
CA TYR A 29 -13.89 16.25 -12.53
C TYR A 29 -13.46 15.10 -13.45
N SER A 30 -14.46 14.41 -13.99
CA SER A 30 -14.26 13.41 -15.05
C SER A 30 -13.42 13.99 -16.19
N GLU A 31 -12.47 13.21 -16.69
CA GLU A 31 -11.68 13.54 -17.88
C GLU A 31 -12.50 13.39 -19.17
N ILE A 32 -13.60 12.62 -19.13
CA ILE A 32 -14.55 12.42 -20.24
C ILE A 32 -16.01 12.68 -19.82
N PRO A 33 -16.37 13.95 -19.49
CA PRO A 33 -17.69 14.31 -18.98
C PRO A 33 -18.85 13.98 -19.93
N ASP A 34 -18.56 13.78 -21.23
CA ASP A 34 -19.53 13.35 -22.23
C ASP A 34 -19.91 11.86 -22.12
N CYS A 35 -19.24 11.10 -21.24
CA CYS A 35 -19.49 9.67 -21.01
C CYS A 35 -19.86 9.40 -19.55
N PHE A 36 -19.06 9.93 -18.62
CA PHE A 36 -19.22 9.74 -17.19
C PHE A 36 -19.18 11.08 -16.48
N ASP A 37 -20.03 11.27 -15.49
CA ASP A 37 -19.99 12.39 -14.57
C ASP A 37 -19.99 11.83 -13.15
N PHE A 38 -18.84 11.92 -12.49
CA PHE A 38 -18.63 11.43 -11.13
C PHE A 38 -18.85 12.57 -10.14
N GLU A 39 -19.51 12.29 -9.01
CA GLU A 39 -19.58 13.24 -7.90
C GLU A 39 -18.19 13.66 -7.41
N ASP A 40 -17.29 12.69 -7.29
CA ASP A 40 -15.88 12.88 -6.94
C ASP A 40 -15.02 11.90 -7.74
N CYS A 41 -13.87 12.35 -8.26
CA CYS A 41 -12.91 11.45 -8.91
C CYS A 41 -11.83 10.93 -7.94
N VAL A 42 -11.75 11.47 -6.73
CA VAL A 42 -10.81 11.03 -5.69
C VAL A 42 -11.51 10.97 -4.34
N ILE A 43 -11.62 9.77 -3.77
CA ILE A 43 -12.29 9.54 -2.49
C ILE A 43 -11.41 8.78 -1.50
N SER A 44 -11.72 8.87 -0.21
CA SER A 44 -11.01 8.15 0.85
C SER A 44 -11.94 7.16 1.55
N ILE A 45 -11.55 5.89 1.58
CA ILE A 45 -12.34 4.82 2.22
C ILE A 45 -11.41 4.00 3.12
N PRO A 46 -11.79 3.70 4.38
CA PRO A 46 -11.01 2.79 5.21
C PRO A 46 -11.07 1.35 4.67
N ALA A 47 -10.01 0.57 4.89
CA ALA A 47 -10.03 -0.87 4.64
C ALA A 47 -11.20 -1.53 5.40
N GLY A 48 -11.98 -2.37 4.70
CA GLY A 48 -13.22 -2.96 5.21
C GLY A 48 -14.43 -2.03 5.16
N GLY A 49 -14.26 -0.82 4.64
CA GLY A 49 -15.31 0.20 4.51
C GLY A 49 -16.04 0.15 3.18
N THR A 50 -17.13 0.89 3.13
CA THR A 50 -17.92 1.12 1.92
C THR A 50 -18.18 2.62 1.74
N HIS A 51 -18.36 3.04 0.50
CA HIS A 51 -18.71 4.41 0.17
C HIS A 51 -19.70 4.44 -0.99
N LYS A 52 -20.74 5.24 -0.85
CA LYS A 52 -21.79 5.40 -1.87
C LYS A 52 -21.60 6.76 -2.53
N MET A 53 -21.50 6.76 -3.85
CA MET A 53 -21.19 7.95 -4.66
C MET A 53 -22.19 8.05 -5.81
N TRP A 54 -22.58 9.26 -6.16
CA TRP A 54 -23.38 9.50 -7.35
C TRP A 54 -22.55 9.42 -8.63
N LEU A 55 -23.14 8.83 -9.67
CA LEU A 55 -22.60 8.67 -11.02
C LEU A 55 -23.73 8.93 -12.03
N ALA A 56 -23.47 9.76 -13.04
CA ALA A 56 -24.21 9.73 -14.28
C ALA A 56 -23.39 9.08 -15.40
N ALA A 57 -23.97 8.10 -16.08
CA ALA A 57 -23.39 7.44 -17.23
C ALA A 57 -24.31 7.63 -18.45
N GLU A 58 -23.76 8.17 -19.54
CA GLU A 58 -24.51 8.37 -20.80
C GLU A 58 -24.62 7.10 -21.67
N TYR A 59 -23.82 6.08 -21.34
CA TYR A 59 -23.75 4.80 -22.04
C TYR A 59 -23.78 3.63 -21.04
N ASP A 60 -24.15 2.44 -21.52
CA ASP A 60 -23.89 1.21 -20.78
C ASP A 60 -22.37 1.08 -20.55
N TYR A 61 -21.99 0.54 -19.38
CA TYR A 61 -20.60 0.56 -18.93
C TYR A 61 -20.20 -0.71 -18.20
N THR A 62 -18.89 -0.91 -18.08
CA THR A 62 -18.27 -1.91 -17.21
C THR A 62 -17.21 -1.23 -16.36
N TYR A 63 -16.71 -1.92 -15.32
CA TYR A 63 -15.56 -1.43 -14.57
C TYR A 63 -14.46 -2.48 -14.43
N PHE A 64 -13.26 -2.01 -14.14
CA PHE A 64 -12.11 -2.82 -13.74
C PHE A 64 -11.44 -2.18 -12.53
N VAL A 65 -10.89 -3.01 -11.65
CA VAL A 65 -10.18 -2.57 -10.45
C VAL A 65 -8.68 -2.77 -10.67
N GLU A 66 -7.91 -1.70 -10.53
CA GLU A 66 -6.46 -1.72 -10.54
C GLU A 66 -5.90 -1.38 -9.15
N GLY A 67 -4.81 -2.05 -8.76
CA GLY A 67 -4.10 -1.76 -7.52
C GLY A 67 -4.69 -2.40 -6.25
N ALA A 68 -5.85 -3.03 -6.35
CA ALA A 68 -6.42 -3.83 -5.27
C ALA A 68 -5.56 -5.08 -4.99
N THR A 69 -5.37 -5.38 -3.71
CA THR A 69 -4.73 -6.61 -3.22
C THR A 69 -5.71 -7.54 -2.52
N SER A 70 -6.91 -7.05 -2.21
CA SER A 70 -8.01 -7.86 -1.67
C SER A 70 -9.00 -8.25 -2.77
N ASP A 71 -9.41 -9.53 -2.78
CA ASP A 71 -10.50 -10.04 -3.62
C ASP A 71 -11.88 -9.50 -3.20
N ALA A 72 -11.98 -8.89 -2.01
CA ALA A 72 -13.19 -8.26 -1.50
C ALA A 72 -13.29 -6.77 -1.83
N THR A 73 -12.36 -6.24 -2.63
CA THR A 73 -12.42 -4.86 -3.16
C THR A 73 -13.14 -4.85 -4.51
N TYR A 74 -14.34 -4.28 -4.58
CA TYR A 74 -15.19 -4.30 -5.77
C TYR A 74 -16.22 -3.16 -5.80
N LEU A 75 -16.94 -3.01 -6.91
CA LEU A 75 -17.99 -2.01 -7.11
C LEU A 75 -19.35 -2.67 -7.30
N GLU A 76 -20.34 -2.22 -6.54
CA GLU A 76 -21.75 -2.50 -6.79
C GLU A 76 -22.34 -1.41 -7.69
N CYS A 77 -22.76 -1.80 -8.90
CA CYS A 77 -23.31 -0.91 -9.91
C CYS A 77 -24.32 -1.65 -10.81
N ASN A 78 -25.07 -0.90 -11.61
CA ASN A 78 -26.12 -1.44 -12.48
C ASN A 78 -25.64 -1.76 -13.92
N TYR A 79 -24.44 -1.31 -14.31
CA TYR A 79 -23.84 -1.47 -15.65
C TYR A 79 -24.65 -0.85 -16.80
N LYS A 80 -25.60 0.02 -16.48
CA LYS A 80 -26.53 0.59 -17.46
C LYS A 80 -26.39 2.10 -17.53
N ARG A 81 -26.65 2.66 -18.71
CA ARG A 81 -26.89 4.09 -18.86
C ARG A 81 -27.96 4.53 -17.85
N ASP A 82 -27.55 5.31 -16.86
CA ASP A 82 -28.43 5.82 -15.82
C ASP A 82 -27.72 6.92 -15.02
N SER A 83 -28.48 7.66 -14.22
CA SER A 83 -27.96 8.53 -13.18
C SER A 83 -28.40 7.99 -11.83
N GLY A 84 -27.43 7.52 -11.04
CA GLY A 84 -27.72 6.80 -9.81
C GLY A 84 -26.52 6.73 -8.90
N TYR A 85 -26.66 5.94 -7.84
CA TYR A 85 -25.57 5.72 -6.91
C TYR A 85 -24.89 4.39 -7.17
N VAL A 86 -23.57 4.41 -7.14
CA VAL A 86 -22.71 3.22 -7.08
C VAL A 86 -22.14 3.09 -5.67
N THR A 87 -21.82 1.86 -5.25
CA THR A 87 -21.23 1.61 -3.93
C THR A 87 -19.87 0.94 -4.10
N PHE A 88 -18.83 1.62 -3.66
CA PHE A 88 -17.46 1.11 -3.58
C PHE A 88 -17.30 0.28 -2.30
N HIS A 89 -16.70 -0.89 -2.43
CA HIS A 89 -16.33 -1.78 -1.33
C HIS A 89 -14.82 -1.93 -1.31
N ILE A 90 -14.18 -1.67 -0.17
CA ILE A 90 -12.75 -1.95 0.04
C ILE A 90 -12.62 -3.12 1.00
N GLY A 91 -11.90 -4.16 0.60
CA GLY A 91 -11.66 -5.34 1.44
C GLY A 91 -10.98 -5.00 2.77
N ALA A 92 -11.30 -5.74 3.82
CA ALA A 92 -10.73 -5.54 5.15
C ALA A 92 -9.22 -5.85 5.22
N ASP A 93 -8.75 -6.71 4.32
CA ASP A 93 -7.36 -7.15 4.16
C ASP A 93 -6.60 -6.35 3.10
N GLU A 94 -7.18 -5.27 2.55
CA GLU A 94 -6.54 -4.44 1.53
C GLU A 94 -5.21 -3.85 2.02
N GLN A 95 -4.15 -4.08 1.24
CA GLN A 95 -2.79 -3.58 1.48
C GLN A 95 -2.38 -2.49 0.47
N GLY A 96 -3.11 -2.36 -0.64
CA GLY A 96 -2.90 -1.34 -1.65
C GLY A 96 -3.26 0.04 -1.11
N LYS A 97 -2.36 1.02 -1.29
CA LYS A 97 -2.58 2.38 -0.76
C LYS A 97 -3.57 3.18 -1.61
N ASN A 98 -3.49 3.00 -2.92
CA ASN A 98 -4.38 3.58 -3.90
C ASN A 98 -5.00 2.44 -4.70
N VAL A 99 -6.31 2.47 -4.89
CA VAL A 99 -7.06 1.55 -5.73
C VAL A 99 -7.79 2.38 -6.78
N PHE A 100 -7.68 2.01 -8.04
CA PHE A 100 -8.34 2.72 -9.14
C PHE A 100 -9.51 1.90 -9.65
N PHE A 101 -10.68 2.53 -9.70
CA PHE A 101 -11.87 1.97 -10.34
C PHE A 101 -12.00 2.61 -11.71
N HIS A 102 -11.61 1.88 -12.75
CA HIS A 102 -11.70 2.31 -14.13
C HIS A 102 -13.06 1.95 -14.70
N PHE A 103 -13.80 2.93 -15.19
CA PHE A 103 -15.10 2.79 -15.85
C PHE A 103 -14.92 2.87 -17.36
N TYR A 104 -15.33 1.84 -18.09
CA TYR A 104 -15.22 1.75 -19.54
C TYR A 104 -16.59 1.79 -20.18
N VAL A 105 -16.73 2.53 -21.27
CA VAL A 105 -17.93 2.51 -22.12
C VAL A 105 -18.05 1.14 -22.78
N ARG A 106 -19.22 0.51 -22.64
CA ARG A 106 -19.55 -0.79 -23.24
C ARG A 106 -20.97 -0.75 -23.80
N ASP A 107 -21.13 -0.01 -24.90
CA ASP A 107 -22.43 0.27 -25.51
C ASP A 107 -22.34 0.27 -27.03
N ASP A 108 -23.30 -0.38 -27.72
CA ASP A 108 -23.31 -0.48 -29.19
C ASP A 108 -23.42 0.89 -29.88
N ARG A 109 -23.95 1.91 -29.19
CA ARG A 109 -24.06 3.28 -29.71
C ARG A 109 -22.71 3.98 -29.79
N ARG A 110 -21.71 3.48 -29.05
CA ARG A 110 -20.36 4.03 -29.00
C ARG A 110 -19.35 2.89 -29.05
N PRO A 111 -18.98 2.42 -30.26
CA PRO A 111 -18.18 1.21 -30.45
C PRO A 111 -16.69 1.35 -30.07
N ASP A 112 -16.25 2.55 -29.68
CA ASP A 112 -14.89 2.78 -29.20
C ASP A 112 -14.77 2.32 -27.74
N GLN A 113 -14.16 1.15 -27.55
CA GLN A 113 -14.08 0.46 -26.27
C GLN A 113 -12.96 0.95 -25.36
N ASP A 114 -12.07 1.83 -25.84
CA ASP A 114 -10.96 2.38 -25.04
C ASP A 114 -11.34 3.68 -24.31
N LEU A 115 -12.59 4.13 -24.46
CA LEU A 115 -13.10 5.28 -23.72
C LEU A 115 -13.38 4.90 -22.28
N HIS A 116 -12.55 5.43 -21.38
CA HIS A 116 -12.63 5.18 -19.96
C HIS A 116 -12.27 6.42 -19.15
N ASP A 117 -12.69 6.37 -17.89
CA ASP A 117 -12.30 7.31 -16.85
C ASP A 117 -12.16 6.54 -15.53
N CYS A 118 -11.60 7.15 -14.50
CA CYS A 118 -11.36 6.46 -13.23
C CYS A 118 -11.73 7.28 -11.99
N VAL A 119 -12.08 6.53 -10.95
CA VAL A 119 -12.18 7.05 -9.58
C VAL A 119 -11.02 6.46 -8.79
N GLU A 120 -10.16 7.33 -8.26
CA GLU A 120 -9.06 6.95 -7.38
C GLU A 120 -9.55 6.87 -5.93
N ILE A 121 -9.27 5.75 -5.27
CA ILE A 121 -9.58 5.54 -3.86
C ILE A 121 -8.29 5.48 -3.06
N TYR A 122 -8.14 6.44 -2.15
CA TYR A 122 -7.10 6.42 -1.13
C TYR A 122 -7.55 5.55 0.05
N VAL A 123 -6.92 4.39 0.22
CA VAL A 123 -7.29 3.45 1.27
C VAL A 123 -6.73 3.91 2.62
N GLN A 124 -7.62 4.10 3.59
CA GLN A 124 -7.30 4.50 4.96
C GLN A 124 -7.26 3.28 5.89
N ASN A 125 -6.61 3.42 7.05
CA ASN A 125 -6.62 2.41 8.12
C ASN A 125 -6.18 0.99 7.72
N ILE A 126 -5.34 0.87 6.67
CA ILE A 126 -4.73 -0.39 6.23
C ILE A 126 -4.08 -1.06 7.44
N GLN A 127 -4.54 -2.27 7.77
CA GLN A 127 -3.89 -3.11 8.75
C GLN A 127 -2.76 -3.85 8.03
N PRO A 128 -1.49 -3.56 8.33
CA PRO A 128 -0.39 -4.25 7.67
C PRO A 128 -0.49 -5.73 8.03
N VAL A 129 -0.61 -6.60 7.02
CA VAL A 129 -0.51 -8.04 7.25
C VAL A 129 0.90 -8.32 7.74
N THR A 130 1.01 -8.42 9.05
CA THR A 130 2.24 -8.76 9.74
C THR A 130 2.41 -10.26 9.59
N LEU A 131 3.11 -10.67 8.54
CA LEU A 131 3.51 -12.07 8.36
C LEU A 131 4.40 -12.46 9.55
N SER A 132 3.80 -13.19 10.49
CA SER A 132 4.46 -13.77 11.64
C SER A 132 4.61 -15.27 11.43
N LEU A 133 5.78 -15.79 11.79
CA LEU A 133 6.13 -17.20 11.64
C LEU A 133 6.53 -17.75 12.99
N GLN A 134 5.77 -18.73 13.48
CA GLN A 134 6.16 -19.50 14.66
C GLN A 134 7.44 -20.26 14.34
N THR A 135 8.45 -20.07 15.17
CA THR A 135 9.84 -20.41 14.86
C THR A 135 10.42 -21.23 16.01
N PRO A 136 10.81 -22.49 15.82
CA PRO A 136 11.54 -23.24 16.83
C PRO A 136 12.83 -22.51 17.19
N ILE A 137 13.08 -22.34 18.49
CA ILE A 137 14.31 -21.70 19.01
C ILE A 137 15.01 -22.64 19.99
N ALA A 138 16.21 -22.28 20.44
CA ALA A 138 17.00 -23.11 21.34
C ALA A 138 16.23 -23.50 22.61
N GLY A 139 16.55 -24.68 23.16
CA GLY A 139 15.91 -25.18 24.38
C GLY A 139 14.49 -25.72 24.18
N LYS A 140 14.12 -26.13 22.94
CA LYS A 140 12.79 -26.66 22.58
C LYS A 140 11.65 -25.66 22.81
N LYS A 141 11.95 -24.37 22.76
CA LYS A 141 10.98 -23.28 22.85
C LYS A 141 10.52 -22.86 21.45
N VAL A 142 9.43 -22.10 21.38
CA VAL A 142 8.92 -21.52 20.14
C VAL A 142 8.94 -20.00 20.28
N GLY A 143 9.73 -19.36 19.43
CA GLY A 143 9.74 -17.92 19.25
C GLY A 143 8.86 -17.50 18.08
N THR A 144 8.87 -16.22 17.75
CA THR A 144 8.14 -15.68 16.61
C THR A 144 9.07 -14.83 15.76
N LEU A 145 9.13 -15.10 14.45
CA LEU A 145 9.76 -14.23 13.47
C LEU A 145 8.69 -13.34 12.85
N VAL A 146 8.87 -12.02 12.91
CA VAL A 146 7.89 -11.05 12.43
C VAL A 146 8.53 -10.09 11.44
N LYS A 147 7.93 -9.95 10.25
CA LYS A 147 8.31 -8.88 9.33
C LYS A 147 7.82 -7.53 9.86
N GLN A 148 8.74 -6.61 10.03
CA GLN A 148 8.49 -5.25 10.48
C GLN A 148 8.20 -4.30 9.29
N PRO A 149 7.45 -3.20 9.50
CA PRO A 149 7.16 -2.21 8.45
C PRO A 149 8.42 -1.60 7.80
N ASN A 150 9.54 -1.55 8.53
CA ASN A 150 10.81 -1.01 8.05
C ASN A 150 11.63 -2.00 7.19
N LYS A 151 11.02 -3.08 6.67
CA LYS A 151 11.68 -4.11 5.83
C LYS A 151 12.74 -4.93 6.56
N THR A 152 12.64 -5.04 7.88
CA THR A 152 13.42 -5.98 8.70
C THR A 152 12.55 -7.15 9.12
N ALA A 153 13.16 -8.27 9.48
CA ALA A 153 12.51 -9.37 10.20
C ALA A 153 13.10 -9.45 11.60
N LEU A 154 12.24 -9.50 12.61
CA LEU A 154 12.59 -9.53 14.01
C LEU A 154 12.24 -10.90 14.60
N LEU A 155 13.22 -11.60 15.16
CA LEU A 155 13.03 -12.80 15.95
C LEU A 155 12.86 -12.42 17.41
N SER A 156 11.75 -12.86 18.01
CA SER A 156 11.47 -12.75 19.44
C SER A 156 11.39 -14.13 20.11
N ASN A 157 11.71 -14.20 21.40
CA ASN A 157 11.60 -15.43 22.19
C ASN A 157 10.13 -15.81 22.49
N ASP A 158 9.95 -16.88 23.27
CA ASP A 158 8.65 -17.39 23.73
C ASP A 158 7.86 -16.43 24.64
N GLN A 159 8.51 -15.34 25.09
CA GLN A 159 7.91 -14.29 25.90
C GLN A 159 7.70 -12.99 25.10
N GLY A 160 7.96 -13.01 23.78
CA GLY A 160 7.84 -11.84 22.91
C GLY A 160 9.00 -10.84 23.02
N VAL A 161 10.07 -11.18 23.76
CA VAL A 161 11.25 -10.32 23.91
C VAL A 161 12.09 -10.39 22.63
N PRO A 162 12.40 -9.24 21.98
CA PRO A 162 13.27 -9.19 20.80
C PRO A 162 14.65 -9.81 21.09
N MET A 163 15.12 -10.65 20.17
CA MET A 163 16.41 -11.34 20.30
C MET A 163 17.40 -10.95 19.21
N ALA A 164 16.95 -10.95 17.96
CA ALA A 164 17.80 -10.69 16.80
C ALA A 164 16.97 -10.19 15.62
N SER A 165 17.59 -9.44 14.72
CA SER A 165 16.93 -8.98 13.50
C SER A 165 17.80 -9.16 12.27
N PHE A 166 17.17 -9.28 11.11
CA PHE A 166 17.87 -9.24 9.82
C PHE A 166 17.06 -8.46 8.80
N SER A 167 17.71 -8.13 7.68
CA SER A 167 17.07 -7.57 6.50
C SER A 167 17.63 -8.22 5.24
N LEU A 168 17.05 -7.89 4.10
CA LEU A 168 17.66 -8.17 2.80
C LEU A 168 18.16 -6.86 2.20
N THR A 169 19.33 -6.88 1.56
CA THR A 169 19.85 -5.77 0.77
C THR A 169 19.85 -6.11 -0.72
N ARG A 170 19.57 -5.11 -1.56
CA ARG A 170 19.78 -5.16 -3.01
C ARG A 170 21.09 -4.47 -3.45
N GLY A 171 22.02 -4.29 -2.51
CA GLY A 171 23.25 -3.54 -2.70
C GLY A 171 23.10 -2.03 -2.50
N ASN A 172 24.23 -1.31 -2.47
CA ASN A 172 24.31 0.15 -2.39
C ASN A 172 23.50 0.78 -1.23
N GLY A 173 23.47 0.11 -0.07
CA GLY A 173 22.76 0.60 1.11
C GLY A 173 21.23 0.57 1.02
N ARG A 174 20.66 -0.10 0.00
CA ARG A 174 19.21 -0.20 -0.19
C ARG A 174 18.69 -1.54 0.31
N MET A 175 17.62 -1.50 1.09
CA MET A 175 16.91 -2.70 1.55
C MET A 175 15.98 -3.24 0.46
N ALA A 176 15.87 -4.56 0.38
CA ALA A 176 14.92 -5.25 -0.49
C ALA A 176 13.61 -5.50 0.28
N GLU A 177 12.49 -5.38 -0.44
CA GLU A 177 11.19 -5.81 0.06
C GLU A 177 11.12 -7.33 0.04
N PHE A 178 10.54 -7.97 1.06
CA PHE A 178 10.35 -9.41 1.08
C PHE A 178 9.11 -9.84 1.87
N GLN A 179 8.72 -11.09 1.68
CA GLN A 179 7.69 -11.79 2.45
C GLN A 179 8.30 -13.02 3.12
N ILE A 180 7.87 -13.31 4.35
CA ILE A 180 8.28 -14.53 5.07
C ILE A 180 7.35 -15.66 4.62
N LYS A 181 7.94 -16.75 4.10
CA LYS A 181 7.20 -17.93 3.63
C LYS A 181 7.16 -19.05 4.67
N GLY A 182 8.25 -19.23 5.42
CA GLY A 182 8.39 -20.35 6.34
C GLY A 182 9.84 -20.65 6.72
N ILE A 183 10.12 -21.90 7.04
CA ILE A 183 11.45 -22.42 7.33
C ILE A 183 11.77 -23.53 6.33
N GLU A 184 12.95 -23.49 5.73
CA GLU A 184 13.46 -24.51 4.81
C GLU A 184 14.71 -25.15 5.40
N ASN A 185 14.93 -26.43 5.11
CA ASN A 185 16.07 -27.18 5.62
C ASN A 185 16.98 -27.64 4.47
N ASN A 186 18.28 -27.36 4.60
CA ASN A 186 19.33 -27.86 3.70
C ASN A 186 20.60 -28.19 4.50
N GLY A 187 20.49 -29.17 5.40
CA GLY A 187 21.55 -29.50 6.37
C GLY A 187 21.63 -28.55 7.58
N ALA A 188 21.05 -27.36 7.47
CA ALA A 188 20.72 -26.44 8.55
C ALA A 188 19.36 -25.76 8.27
N ASN A 189 18.78 -25.07 9.26
CA ASN A 189 17.53 -24.33 9.05
C ASN A 189 17.80 -22.93 8.48
N TYR A 190 16.94 -22.51 7.57
CA TYR A 190 16.97 -21.21 6.92
C TYR A 190 15.59 -20.58 6.96
N PHE A 191 15.51 -19.28 7.23
CA PHE A 191 14.26 -18.55 7.05
C PHE A 191 13.98 -18.42 5.55
N SER A 192 12.85 -18.96 5.09
CA SER A 192 12.46 -18.85 3.70
C SER A 192 11.73 -17.54 3.47
N VAL A 193 12.21 -16.80 2.48
CA VAL A 193 11.64 -15.52 2.07
C VAL A 193 11.50 -15.45 0.55
N VAL A 194 10.49 -14.70 0.11
CA VAL A 194 10.26 -14.40 -1.30
C VAL A 194 10.41 -12.90 -1.52
N THR A 195 11.05 -12.51 -2.61
CA THR A 195 11.30 -11.12 -2.96
C THR A 195 11.31 -10.94 -4.49
N GLY A 196 10.88 -9.78 -4.97
CA GLY A 196 10.95 -9.42 -6.39
C GLY A 196 12.35 -9.01 -6.88
N TYR A 197 13.41 -9.24 -6.07
CA TYR A 197 14.77 -8.83 -6.38
C TYR A 197 15.72 -10.04 -6.44
N ASP A 198 16.18 -10.39 -7.64
CA ASP A 198 16.97 -11.61 -7.90
C ASP A 198 18.33 -11.68 -7.17
N PHE A 199 18.89 -10.53 -6.82
CA PHE A 199 20.21 -10.41 -6.18
C PHE A 199 20.13 -10.03 -4.70
N ALA A 200 18.97 -10.17 -4.07
CA ALA A 200 18.81 -9.85 -2.66
C ALA A 200 19.65 -10.79 -1.78
N SER A 201 20.42 -10.23 -0.84
CA SER A 201 21.24 -10.97 0.10
C SER A 201 20.93 -10.56 1.55
N PRO A 202 21.05 -11.47 2.53
CA PRO A 202 20.83 -11.12 3.93
C PRO A 202 21.86 -10.10 4.42
N LEU A 203 21.40 -9.18 5.26
CA LEU A 203 22.20 -8.22 6.01
C LEU A 203 21.79 -8.30 7.48
N ILE A 204 22.78 -8.50 8.36
CA ILE A 204 22.59 -8.78 9.78
C ILE A 204 23.79 -8.24 10.55
N SER A 205 23.60 -7.83 11.81
CA SER A 205 24.71 -7.44 12.69
C SER A 205 25.46 -8.68 13.21
N GLY A 206 26.72 -8.50 13.66
CA GLY A 206 27.51 -9.61 14.21
C GLY A 206 26.86 -10.26 15.43
N SER A 207 26.30 -9.46 16.35
CA SER A 207 25.60 -9.96 17.52
C SER A 207 24.30 -10.69 17.17
N ASP A 208 23.53 -10.16 16.22
CA ASP A 208 22.30 -10.80 15.78
C ASP A 208 22.60 -12.14 15.08
N LYS A 209 23.68 -12.21 14.30
CA LYS A 209 24.15 -13.45 13.66
C LYS A 209 24.44 -14.54 14.68
N GLU A 210 25.16 -14.22 15.75
CA GLU A 210 25.46 -15.18 16.81
C GLU A 210 24.19 -15.72 17.47
N VAL A 211 23.21 -14.84 17.71
CA VAL A 211 21.90 -15.23 18.25
C VAL A 211 21.14 -16.12 17.26
N MET A 212 21.12 -15.80 15.97
CA MET A 212 20.46 -16.63 14.96
C MET A 212 21.08 -18.02 14.86
N LEU A 213 22.42 -18.10 14.85
CA LEU A 213 23.17 -19.36 14.83
C LEU A 213 22.92 -20.18 16.10
N ALA A 214 22.92 -19.55 17.27
CA ALA A 214 22.62 -20.22 18.54
C ALA A 214 21.20 -20.81 18.59
N ASN A 215 20.27 -20.23 17.85
CA ASN A 215 18.90 -20.73 17.69
C ASN A 215 18.73 -21.71 16.51
N GLY A 216 19.82 -22.11 15.86
CA GLY A 216 19.83 -23.14 14.83
C GLY A 216 19.53 -22.66 13.41
N TYR A 217 19.61 -21.35 13.15
CA TYR A 217 19.39 -20.77 11.82
C TYR A 217 20.71 -20.36 11.19
N ALA A 218 21.07 -20.98 10.06
CA ALA A 218 22.32 -20.73 9.35
C ALA A 218 22.25 -19.55 8.37
N GLY A 219 21.04 -19.12 7.99
CA GLY A 219 20.85 -18.08 7.00
C GLY A 219 19.40 -17.87 6.56
N VAL A 220 19.28 -17.36 5.34
CA VAL A 220 18.00 -17.13 4.65
C VAL A 220 17.98 -17.90 3.33
N CYS A 221 16.85 -18.53 3.03
CA CYS A 221 16.54 -19.07 1.70
C CYS A 221 15.78 -18.00 0.93
N VAL A 222 16.46 -17.31 0.00
CA VAL A 222 15.91 -16.21 -0.80
C VAL A 222 15.52 -16.75 -2.16
N ASN A 223 14.22 -16.74 -2.50
CA ASN A 223 13.71 -17.26 -3.77
C ASN A 223 14.22 -18.69 -4.09
N GLY A 224 14.33 -19.56 -3.07
CA GLY A 224 14.85 -20.93 -3.22
C GLY A 224 16.38 -21.06 -3.16
N LYS A 225 17.13 -19.96 -3.09
CA LYS A 225 18.58 -19.96 -2.96
C LYS A 225 19.00 -19.83 -1.49
N PHE A 226 19.71 -20.83 -0.98
CA PHE A 226 20.24 -20.83 0.38
C PHE A 226 21.46 -19.89 0.49
N VAL A 227 21.37 -18.89 1.36
CA VAL A 227 22.43 -17.93 1.62
C VAL A 227 22.70 -17.87 3.12
N ASN A 228 23.94 -18.16 3.52
CA ASN A 228 24.35 -18.11 4.92
C ASN A 228 24.42 -16.66 5.42
N TRP A 229 24.36 -16.48 6.74
CA TRP A 229 24.63 -15.18 7.35
C TRP A 229 26.04 -14.68 6.97
N PRO A 230 26.18 -13.44 6.46
CA PRO A 230 27.49 -12.85 6.14
C PRO A 230 28.37 -12.76 7.39
#